data_AF-A0A953EF78-F1
#
_entry.id   AF-A0A953EF78-F1
#
_cell.length_a   1.000
_cell.length_b   1.000
_cell.length_c   1.000
_cell.angle_alpha   90.00
_cell.angle_beta   90.00
_cell.angle_gamma   90.00
#
_symmetry.space_group_name_H-M   'P 1'
#
loop_
_entity.id
_entity.type
_entity.pdbx_description
1 polymer ?
#
loop_
_entity_poly.entity_id
_entity_poly.type
_entity_poly.pdbx_seq_one_letter_code
_entity_poly.pdbx_strand_id
1 'polypeptide(L)'
;RLKLTAEAFPAGPPNIAAIVEGADTILDPRTGQVGWSDNPALCLAWYLTAPCGWRASWADIDIPALIAAANVCDELVGTRRGVYERRYTCNGRVSLGEGKIAITRKLVAAMAGALVVSGGRFFIHAGAPALPAATLTSDDLRGDVTIQGSRPRRDLFNGVRAVYVEPAANWQPTDAPPLLASNYVAEDGGEAIWRDMEFPLTTSVSTVQRIMKAELERNRRQREVAFPANLAALRLRPWEGATVALDRLAPFPARVTGWSLAPDGGVNLTLAEEDPAVWDWNPAVDERATGESPSVVLPNPGRIATPASIAVGTPTGTSFAALAVSWAAVASAHLANYEVEFMPASVAAWQGYGAGQGATAASIPTAEPTAFRVRAVARSGAVSGWREALVPATVSAPTATGIAGGVRLSGSFPADAVRLQIF
;
A
#
# COMPACT_ATOMS: atom_id res chain seq x y z
N ARG A 1 -10.73 -37.98 -31.89
CA ARG A 1 -12.15 -38.36 -31.67
C ARG A 1 -12.19 -39.49 -30.65
N LEU A 2 -12.81 -39.27 -29.49
CA LEU A 2 -13.07 -40.34 -28.52
C LEU A 2 -14.11 -41.29 -29.11
N LYS A 3 -13.82 -42.60 -29.11
CA LYS A 3 -14.77 -43.64 -29.51
C LYS A 3 -15.45 -44.13 -28.24
N LEU A 4 -16.71 -43.76 -28.04
CA LEU A 4 -17.53 -44.22 -26.91
C LEU A 4 -18.27 -45.49 -27.36
N THR A 5 -18.09 -46.59 -26.66
CA THR A 5 -18.87 -47.82 -26.86
C THR A 5 -20.03 -47.86 -25.87
N ALA A 6 -21.19 -48.34 -26.31
CA ALA A 6 -22.39 -48.46 -25.46
C ALA A 6 -22.18 -49.40 -24.26
N GLU A 7 -21.23 -50.35 -24.38
CA GLU A 7 -20.82 -51.24 -23.29
C GLU A 7 -20.04 -50.53 -22.19
N ALA A 8 -19.24 -49.51 -22.52
CA ALA A 8 -18.41 -48.79 -21.55
C ALA A 8 -19.16 -47.66 -20.84
N PHE A 9 -20.19 -47.09 -21.47
CA PHE A 9 -20.97 -45.98 -20.92
C PHE A 9 -22.49 -46.20 -21.09
N PRO A 10 -23.11 -47.14 -20.34
CA PRO A 10 -24.53 -47.47 -20.47
C PRO A 10 -25.49 -46.31 -20.14
N ALA A 11 -25.01 -45.34 -19.35
CA ALA A 11 -25.77 -44.15 -18.92
C ALA A 11 -25.50 -42.91 -19.81
N GLY A 12 -24.78 -43.04 -20.92
CA GLY A 12 -24.38 -41.93 -21.80
C GLY A 12 -22.96 -41.41 -21.52
N PRO A 13 -22.43 -40.51 -22.37
CA PRO A 13 -21.08 -39.98 -22.23
C PRO A 13 -20.87 -39.29 -20.88
N PRO A 14 -19.74 -39.52 -20.18
CA PRO A 14 -19.42 -38.76 -18.98
C PRO A 14 -19.18 -37.29 -19.35
N ASN A 15 -19.36 -36.38 -18.39
CA ASN A 15 -18.97 -35.00 -18.58
C ASN A 15 -17.43 -34.91 -18.59
N ILE A 16 -16.85 -34.70 -19.77
CA ILE A 16 -15.40 -34.65 -19.94
C ILE A 16 -14.96 -33.19 -19.87
N ALA A 17 -14.12 -32.88 -18.88
CA ALA A 17 -13.39 -31.62 -18.81
C ALA A 17 -11.90 -31.87 -19.14
N ALA A 18 -11.28 -30.92 -19.83
CA ALA A 18 -9.86 -30.96 -20.16
C ALA A 18 -9.25 -29.58 -19.95
N ILE A 19 -7.99 -29.56 -19.50
CA ILE A 19 -7.15 -28.37 -19.57
C ILE A 19 -6.64 -28.28 -21.00
N VAL A 20 -6.82 -27.12 -21.62
CA VAL A 20 -6.52 -26.90 -23.04
C VAL A 20 -5.61 -25.69 -23.15
N GLU A 21 -4.48 -25.87 -23.83
CA GLU A 21 -3.69 -24.75 -24.34
C GLU A 21 -4.47 -24.12 -25.50
N GLY A 22 -4.71 -22.81 -25.40
CA GLY A 22 -5.55 -22.05 -26.31
C GLY A 22 -4.91 -21.81 -27.68
N ALA A 23 -4.98 -20.56 -28.15
CA ALA A 23 -4.36 -20.20 -29.43
C ALA A 23 -2.84 -20.38 -29.36
N ASP A 24 -2.28 -21.12 -30.32
CA ASP A 24 -0.85 -21.32 -30.56
C ASP A 24 -0.29 -20.38 -31.63
N THR A 25 -1.09 -19.41 -32.06
CA THR A 25 -0.77 -18.43 -33.11
C THR A 25 -0.41 -17.05 -32.54
N ILE A 26 -0.02 -17.00 -31.26
CA ILE A 26 0.31 -15.74 -30.58
C ILE A 26 1.75 -15.38 -30.91
N LEU A 27 1.95 -14.21 -31.55
CA LEU A 27 3.25 -13.66 -31.86
C LEU A 27 3.79 -12.86 -30.67
N ASP A 28 4.99 -13.19 -30.20
CA ASP A 28 5.76 -12.36 -29.28
C ASP A 28 6.73 -11.46 -30.07
N PRO A 29 6.49 -10.14 -30.15
CA PRO A 29 7.35 -9.23 -30.92
C PRO A 29 8.75 -9.07 -30.31
N ARG A 30 8.99 -9.48 -29.06
CA ARG A 30 10.31 -9.41 -28.41
C ARG A 30 11.28 -10.45 -28.96
N THR A 31 10.74 -11.62 -29.34
CA THR A 31 11.53 -12.78 -29.76
C THR A 31 11.25 -13.19 -31.20
N GLY A 32 10.17 -12.70 -31.81
CA GLY A 32 9.70 -13.10 -33.13
C GLY A 32 9.07 -14.50 -33.16
N GLN A 33 8.92 -15.15 -32.01
CA GLN A 33 8.34 -16.50 -31.93
C GLN A 33 6.82 -16.45 -32.01
N VAL A 34 6.25 -17.46 -32.66
CA VAL A 34 4.81 -17.69 -32.72
C VAL A 34 4.52 -18.99 -31.99
N GLY A 35 3.62 -18.95 -31.01
CA GLY A 35 3.29 -20.11 -30.21
C GLY A 35 2.17 -19.84 -29.23
N TRP A 36 1.99 -20.76 -28.29
CA TRP A 36 1.11 -20.55 -27.15
C TRP A 36 1.75 -19.57 -26.16
N SER A 37 0.94 -18.68 -25.59
CA SER A 37 1.33 -17.76 -24.52
C SER A 37 0.11 -17.45 -23.66
N ASP A 38 0.34 -17.34 -22.35
CA ASP A 38 -0.62 -16.85 -21.36
C ASP A 38 -0.28 -15.42 -20.88
N ASN A 39 0.59 -14.70 -21.60
CA ASN A 39 0.87 -13.29 -21.33
C ASN A 39 -0.31 -12.42 -21.81
N PRO A 40 -1.04 -11.72 -20.91
CA PRO A 40 -2.27 -11.00 -21.26
C PRO A 40 -2.07 -9.93 -22.32
N ALA A 41 -0.92 -9.26 -22.37
CA ALA A 41 -0.63 -8.24 -23.37
C ALA A 41 -0.52 -8.88 -24.78
N LEU A 42 0.15 -10.03 -24.88
CA LEU A 42 0.27 -10.79 -26.13
C LEU A 42 -1.06 -11.41 -26.53
N CYS A 43 -1.82 -11.97 -25.59
CA CYS A 43 -3.17 -12.49 -25.84
C CYS A 43 -4.11 -11.38 -26.36
N LEU A 44 -4.01 -10.16 -25.81
CA LEU A 44 -4.78 -9.01 -26.29
C LEU A 44 -4.36 -8.59 -27.69
N ALA A 45 -3.07 -8.50 -28.00
CA ALA A 45 -2.57 -8.19 -29.34
C ALA A 45 -3.03 -9.25 -30.37
N TRP A 46 -2.99 -10.53 -29.99
CA TRP A 46 -3.57 -11.60 -30.80
C TRP A 46 -5.06 -11.39 -31.02
N TYR A 47 -5.84 -11.09 -29.97
CA TYR A 47 -7.27 -10.84 -30.13
C TYR A 47 -7.59 -9.62 -31.00
N LEU A 48 -6.78 -8.56 -30.95
CA LEU A 48 -6.94 -7.40 -31.82
C LEU A 48 -6.77 -7.77 -33.31
N THR A 49 -5.80 -8.63 -33.62
CA THR A 49 -5.44 -9.02 -34.99
C THR A 49 -6.22 -10.23 -35.51
N ALA A 50 -6.75 -11.05 -34.60
CA ALA A 50 -7.42 -12.30 -34.95
C ALA A 50 -8.70 -12.09 -35.79
N PRO A 51 -9.02 -13.03 -36.71
CA PRO A 51 -10.25 -12.98 -37.50
C PRO A 51 -11.53 -12.93 -36.67
N CYS A 52 -11.51 -13.51 -35.46
CA CYS A 52 -12.62 -13.55 -34.52
C CYS A 52 -12.71 -12.32 -33.60
N GLY A 53 -11.67 -11.49 -33.54
CA GLY A 53 -11.62 -10.29 -32.72
C GLY A 53 -11.81 -9.02 -33.54
N TRP A 54 -10.91 -8.05 -33.40
CA TRP A 54 -11.06 -6.74 -34.03
C TRP A 54 -10.62 -6.68 -35.49
N ARG A 55 -9.86 -7.67 -35.97
CA ARG A 55 -9.29 -7.71 -37.33
C ARG A 55 -8.43 -6.47 -37.65
N ALA A 56 -7.78 -5.91 -36.65
CA ALA A 56 -6.81 -4.84 -36.82
C ALA A 56 -5.56 -5.37 -37.54
N SER A 57 -4.86 -4.50 -38.25
CA SER A 57 -3.54 -4.83 -38.77
C SER A 57 -2.51 -4.84 -37.64
N TRP A 58 -1.49 -5.68 -37.75
CA TRP A 58 -0.33 -5.58 -36.85
C TRP A 58 0.36 -4.21 -36.93
N ALA A 59 0.25 -3.51 -38.07
CA ALA A 59 0.75 -2.15 -38.24
C ALA A 59 -0.01 -1.11 -37.38
N ASP A 60 -1.26 -1.42 -37.02
CA ASP A 60 -2.08 -0.54 -36.18
C ASP A 60 -1.69 -0.69 -34.71
N ILE A 61 -0.96 -1.74 -34.31
CA ILE A 61 -0.50 -1.92 -32.94
C ILE A 61 0.81 -1.17 -32.73
N ASP A 62 0.92 -0.46 -31.61
CA ASP A 62 2.18 0.10 -31.17
C ASP A 62 3.07 -0.98 -30.53
N ILE A 63 4.02 -1.49 -31.32
CA ILE A 63 4.93 -2.56 -30.91
C ILE A 63 5.77 -2.19 -29.67
N PRO A 64 6.33 -0.97 -29.56
CA PRO A 64 7.02 -0.56 -28.33
C PRO A 64 6.14 -0.63 -27.08
N ALA A 65 4.90 -0.12 -27.14
CA ALA A 65 3.96 -0.20 -26.02
C ALA A 65 3.60 -1.66 -25.69
N LEU A 66 3.37 -2.49 -26.70
CA LEU A 66 3.11 -3.93 -26.51
C LEU A 66 4.29 -4.65 -25.85
N ILE A 67 5.52 -4.39 -26.27
CA ILE A 67 6.73 -4.97 -25.67
C ILE A 67 6.86 -4.55 -24.21
N ALA A 68 6.65 -3.26 -23.90
CA ALA A 68 6.69 -2.76 -22.53
C ALA A 68 5.63 -3.44 -21.65
N ALA A 69 4.39 -3.55 -22.14
CA ALA A 69 3.32 -4.24 -21.43
C ALA A 69 3.62 -5.74 -21.22
N ALA A 70 4.15 -6.43 -22.25
CA ALA A 70 4.51 -7.84 -22.15
C ALA A 70 5.62 -8.07 -21.12
N ASN A 71 6.63 -7.20 -21.06
CA ASN A 71 7.69 -7.25 -20.06
C ASN A 71 7.14 -7.07 -18.64
N VAL A 72 6.25 -6.09 -18.42
CA VAL A 72 5.58 -5.89 -17.12
C VAL A 72 4.80 -7.14 -16.69
N CYS A 73 4.09 -7.79 -17.63
CA CYS A 73 3.32 -9.00 -17.31
C CYS A 73 4.22 -10.16 -16.89
N ASP A 74 5.41 -10.28 -17.48
CA ASP A 74 6.37 -11.36 -17.20
C ASP A 74 7.27 -11.08 -15.98
N GLU A 75 7.18 -9.90 -15.34
CA GLU A 75 7.92 -9.62 -14.11
C GLU A 75 7.61 -10.65 -13.02
N LEU A 76 8.64 -11.18 -12.36
CA LEU A 76 8.46 -12.14 -11.28
C LEU A 76 8.11 -11.42 -9.98
N VAL A 77 6.98 -11.80 -9.40
CA VAL A 77 6.50 -11.28 -8.12
C VAL A 77 6.43 -12.43 -7.12
N GLY A 78 6.97 -12.22 -5.93
CA GLY A 78 6.92 -13.20 -4.85
C GLY A 78 5.49 -13.41 -4.35
N THR A 79 5.23 -14.61 -3.83
CA THR A 79 4.01 -14.95 -3.09
C THR A 79 4.35 -15.24 -1.63
N ARG A 80 3.35 -15.19 -0.75
CA ARG A 80 3.48 -15.53 0.68
C ARG A 80 3.99 -16.94 0.92
N ARG A 81 3.78 -17.83 -0.06
CA ARG A 81 4.29 -19.21 -0.07
C ARG A 81 5.78 -19.33 -0.38
N GLY A 82 6.47 -18.20 -0.63
CA GLY A 82 7.89 -18.17 -0.98
C GLY A 82 8.19 -18.56 -2.43
N VAL A 83 7.16 -18.64 -3.28
CA VAL A 83 7.29 -18.96 -4.71
C VAL A 83 7.14 -17.67 -5.53
N TYR A 84 7.86 -17.57 -6.64
CA TYR A 84 7.68 -16.49 -7.61
C TYR A 84 6.71 -16.92 -8.70
N GLU A 85 5.82 -16.01 -9.07
CA GLU A 85 4.94 -16.15 -10.24
C GLU A 85 5.06 -14.90 -11.12
N ARG A 86 4.67 -15.00 -12.39
CA ARG A 86 4.56 -13.82 -13.26
C ARG A 86 3.50 -12.86 -12.74
N ARG A 87 3.76 -11.55 -12.86
CA ARG A 87 2.91 -10.48 -12.33
C ARG A 87 1.47 -10.63 -12.83
N TYR A 88 1.30 -10.88 -14.13
CA TYR A 88 -0.01 -11.06 -14.76
C TYR A 88 -0.01 -12.25 -15.72
N THR A 89 -1.08 -13.03 -15.69
CA THR A 89 -1.34 -14.15 -16.61
C THR A 89 -2.80 -14.14 -17.05
N CYS A 90 -3.07 -14.64 -18.25
CA CYS A 90 -4.40 -14.76 -18.83
C CYS A 90 -4.74 -16.22 -19.05
N ASN A 91 -5.55 -16.78 -18.15
CA ASN A 91 -5.95 -18.18 -18.11
C ASN A 91 -7.47 -18.28 -18.06
N GLY A 92 -8.08 -18.64 -19.18
CA GLY A 92 -9.53 -18.83 -19.25
C GLY A 92 -10.03 -18.98 -20.67
N ARG A 93 -11.35 -19.04 -20.81
CA ARG A 93 -12.02 -19.10 -22.11
C ARG A 93 -12.86 -17.84 -22.32
N VAL A 94 -12.93 -17.40 -23.57
CA VAL A 94 -13.84 -16.33 -24.00
C VAL A 94 -14.82 -16.91 -25.01
N SER A 95 -16.10 -16.53 -24.89
CA SER A 95 -17.12 -16.93 -25.86
C SER A 95 -17.24 -15.87 -26.94
N LEU A 96 -17.23 -16.26 -28.22
CA LEU A 96 -17.44 -15.34 -29.34
C LEU A 96 -18.89 -14.82 -29.44
N GLY A 97 -19.81 -15.38 -28.64
CA GLY A 97 -21.14 -14.79 -28.42
C GLY A 97 -21.10 -13.53 -27.55
N GLU A 98 -20.01 -13.28 -26.83
CA GLU A 98 -19.83 -12.04 -26.09
C GLU A 98 -19.43 -10.89 -27.04
N GLY A 99 -19.87 -9.67 -26.73
CA GLY A 99 -19.48 -8.50 -27.50
C GLY A 99 -17.97 -8.27 -27.44
N LYS A 100 -17.36 -7.83 -28.56
CA LYS A 100 -15.90 -7.64 -28.68
C LYS A 100 -15.31 -6.75 -27.58
N ILE A 101 -16.03 -5.69 -27.20
CA ILE A 101 -15.64 -4.79 -26.11
C ILE A 101 -15.59 -5.52 -24.77
N ALA A 102 -16.54 -6.42 -24.50
CA ALA A 102 -16.57 -7.18 -23.25
C ALA A 102 -15.37 -8.14 -23.17
N ILE A 103 -15.05 -8.83 -24.27
CA ILE A 103 -13.86 -9.70 -24.36
C ILE A 103 -12.58 -8.88 -24.14
N THR A 104 -12.44 -7.75 -24.82
CA THR A 104 -11.30 -6.83 -24.61
C THR A 104 -11.20 -6.38 -23.16
N ARG A 105 -12.30 -6.01 -22.50
CA ARG A 105 -12.30 -5.61 -21.08
C ARG A 105 -11.83 -6.75 -20.16
N LYS A 106 -12.25 -7.99 -20.41
CA LYS A 106 -11.78 -9.16 -19.64
C LYS A 106 -10.27 -9.37 -19.78
N LEU A 107 -9.75 -9.27 -21.01
CA LEU A 107 -8.30 -9.40 -21.27
C LEU A 107 -7.49 -8.29 -20.61
N VAL A 108 -7.98 -7.05 -20.67
CA VAL A 108 -7.33 -5.89 -20.03
C VAL A 108 -7.38 -5.98 -18.50
N ALA A 109 -8.50 -6.46 -17.94
CA ALA A 109 -8.66 -6.64 -16.50
C ALA A 109 -7.65 -7.64 -15.90
N ALA A 110 -7.28 -8.68 -16.66
CA ALA A 110 -6.29 -9.68 -16.23
C ALA A 110 -4.88 -9.11 -15.99
N MET A 111 -4.58 -7.91 -16.51
CA MET A 111 -3.28 -7.23 -16.34
C MET A 111 -3.36 -5.86 -15.64
N ALA A 112 -4.50 -5.54 -15.00
CA ALA A 112 -4.75 -4.21 -14.40
C ALA A 112 -4.40 -3.03 -15.33
N GLY A 113 -4.60 -3.25 -16.63
CA GLY A 113 -4.06 -2.41 -17.69
C GLY A 113 -5.09 -1.50 -18.35
N ALA A 114 -4.73 -0.99 -19.52
CA ALA A 114 -5.63 -0.27 -20.40
C ALA A 114 -5.31 -0.57 -21.87
N LEU A 115 -6.35 -0.51 -22.71
CA LEU A 115 -6.21 -0.42 -24.16
C LEU A 115 -6.60 1.01 -24.57
N VAL A 116 -5.63 1.74 -25.15
CA VAL A 116 -5.82 3.12 -25.59
C VAL A 116 -5.75 3.17 -27.10
N VAL A 117 -6.72 3.82 -27.73
CA VAL A 117 -6.74 4.01 -29.19
C VAL A 117 -6.48 5.49 -29.46
N SER A 118 -5.39 5.80 -30.17
CA SER A 118 -5.01 7.16 -30.52
C SER A 118 -4.39 7.22 -31.91
N GLY A 119 -4.80 8.18 -32.73
CA GLY A 119 -4.30 8.34 -34.10
C GLY A 119 -4.50 7.10 -34.99
N GLY A 120 -5.55 6.31 -34.75
CA GLY A 120 -5.82 5.06 -35.47
C GLY A 120 -4.95 3.88 -35.05
N ARG A 121 -4.10 4.04 -34.02
CA ARG A 121 -3.25 2.96 -33.48
C ARG A 121 -3.67 2.51 -32.08
N PHE A 122 -3.38 1.26 -31.77
CA PHE A 122 -3.66 0.60 -30.50
C PHE A 122 -2.41 0.60 -29.61
N PHE A 123 -2.56 1.18 -28.42
CA PHE A 123 -1.55 1.19 -27.36
C PHE A 123 -2.03 0.27 -26.24
N ILE A 124 -1.29 -0.81 -26.02
CA ILE A 124 -1.57 -1.78 -24.97
C ILE A 124 -0.70 -1.43 -23.77
N HIS A 125 -1.32 -1.30 -22.60
CA HIS A 125 -0.62 -1.04 -21.36
C HIS A 125 -0.99 -2.06 -20.30
N ALA A 126 0.00 -2.52 -19.55
CA ALA A 126 -0.18 -3.30 -18.32
C ALA A 126 -0.16 -2.37 -17.09
N GLY A 127 -0.72 -2.83 -15.98
CA GLY A 127 -0.73 -2.11 -14.70
C GLY A 127 0.64 -2.12 -14.05
N ALA A 128 1.31 -0.98 -14.04
CA ALA A 128 2.61 -0.74 -13.42
C ALA A 128 2.79 0.76 -13.18
N PRO A 129 3.77 1.18 -12.35
CA PRO A 129 4.08 2.59 -12.15
C PRO A 129 4.26 3.32 -13.49
N ALA A 130 3.56 4.43 -13.67
CA ALA A 130 3.73 5.23 -14.87
C ALA A 130 5.08 5.94 -14.83
N LEU A 131 5.95 5.64 -15.79
CA LEU A 131 7.12 6.47 -16.04
C LEU A 131 6.67 7.80 -16.66
N PRO A 132 7.20 8.94 -16.22
CA PRO A 132 6.78 10.24 -16.75
C PRO A 132 7.23 10.38 -18.21
N ALA A 133 6.27 10.44 -19.13
CA ALA A 133 6.48 10.73 -20.55
C ALA A 133 6.72 12.22 -20.81
N ALA A 134 6.21 13.09 -19.92
CA ALA A 134 6.45 14.53 -19.94
C ALA A 134 6.45 15.12 -18.53
N THR A 135 7.10 16.28 -18.39
CA THR A 135 6.88 17.19 -17.27
C THR A 135 6.00 18.32 -17.76
N LEU A 136 4.83 18.49 -17.14
CA LEU A 136 3.88 19.57 -17.43
C LEU A 136 4.15 20.73 -16.48
N THR A 137 4.43 21.88 -17.05
CA THR A 137 4.81 23.09 -16.33
C THR A 137 3.78 24.20 -16.54
N SER A 138 3.97 25.34 -15.87
CA SER A 138 3.13 26.53 -16.04
C SER A 138 3.13 27.05 -17.49
N ASP A 139 4.19 26.82 -18.27
CA ASP A 139 4.31 27.24 -19.67
C ASP A 139 3.45 26.39 -20.64
N ASP A 140 3.08 25.18 -20.21
CA ASP A 140 2.22 24.30 -20.98
C ASP A 140 0.75 24.69 -20.88
N LEU A 141 0.40 25.65 -20.00
CA LEU A 141 -0.96 26.07 -19.75
C LEU A 141 -1.50 27.02 -20.81
N ARG A 142 -2.75 26.78 -21.17
CA ARG A 142 -3.57 27.66 -22.00
C ARG A 142 -4.54 28.49 -21.17
N GLY A 143 -4.83 28.07 -19.94
CA GLY A 143 -5.77 28.71 -19.04
C GLY A 143 -5.66 28.18 -17.61
N ASP A 144 -6.67 28.47 -16.80
CA ASP A 144 -6.66 28.13 -15.38
C ASP A 144 -6.71 26.62 -15.14
N VAL A 145 -5.82 26.11 -14.28
CA VAL A 145 -5.85 24.74 -13.79
C VAL A 145 -6.86 24.59 -12.68
N THR A 146 -7.70 23.56 -12.76
CA THR A 146 -8.59 23.16 -11.66
C THR A 146 -8.06 21.90 -11.01
N ILE A 147 -7.83 21.93 -9.70
CA ILE A 147 -7.41 20.76 -8.92
C ILE A 147 -8.53 20.39 -7.96
N GLN A 148 -9.02 19.18 -8.10
CA GLN A 148 -9.96 18.56 -7.18
C GLN A 148 -9.18 17.65 -6.25
N GLY A 149 -8.99 18.08 -5.00
CA GLY A 149 -8.26 17.31 -3.98
C GLY A 149 -9.06 16.17 -3.35
N SER A 150 -10.36 16.10 -3.64
CA SER A 150 -11.27 15.11 -3.06
C SER A 150 -12.22 14.54 -4.10
N ARG A 151 -12.40 13.23 -4.08
CA ARG A 151 -13.43 12.55 -4.88
C ARG A 151 -14.75 12.53 -4.12
N PRO A 152 -15.90 12.55 -4.81
CA PRO A 152 -17.20 12.46 -4.17
C PRO A 152 -17.35 11.10 -3.46
N ARG A 153 -17.97 11.09 -2.27
CA ARG A 153 -18.10 9.89 -1.41
C ARG A 153 -18.72 8.69 -2.13
N ARG A 154 -19.64 8.91 -3.07
CA ARG A 154 -20.28 7.85 -3.88
C ARG A 154 -19.30 7.05 -4.75
N ASP A 155 -18.16 7.64 -5.09
CA ASP A 155 -17.15 7.05 -5.99
C ASP A 155 -15.93 6.54 -5.19
N LEU A 156 -15.95 6.71 -3.86
CA LEU A 156 -14.95 6.17 -2.93
C LEU A 156 -15.32 4.77 -2.48
N PHE A 157 -14.33 3.90 -2.36
CA PHE A 157 -14.49 2.59 -1.74
C PHE A 157 -13.29 2.29 -0.84
N ASN A 158 -13.52 1.62 0.29
CA ASN A 158 -12.47 1.25 1.26
C ASN A 158 -12.27 -0.27 1.34
N GLY A 159 -13.08 -1.03 0.61
CA GLY A 159 -12.91 -2.46 0.43
C GLY A 159 -13.15 -2.91 -1.00
N VAL A 160 -12.46 -3.98 -1.38
CA VAL A 160 -12.58 -4.63 -2.68
C VAL A 160 -12.88 -6.10 -2.46
N ARG A 161 -13.81 -6.63 -3.26
CA ARG A 161 -14.12 -8.06 -3.36
C ARG A 161 -13.91 -8.50 -4.79
N ALA A 162 -13.45 -9.72 -4.98
CA ALA A 162 -13.20 -10.24 -6.30
C ALA A 162 -13.57 -11.71 -6.42
N VAL A 163 -14.11 -12.09 -7.57
CA VAL A 163 -14.32 -13.49 -7.97
C VAL A 163 -13.30 -13.86 -9.04
N TYR A 164 -12.72 -15.06 -8.94
CA TYR A 164 -11.74 -15.58 -9.89
C TYR A 164 -11.95 -17.09 -10.11
N VAL A 165 -11.20 -17.69 -11.03
CA VAL A 165 -11.31 -19.12 -11.34
C VAL A 165 -10.21 -19.88 -10.60
N GLU A 166 -10.55 -20.69 -9.60
CA GLU A 166 -9.55 -21.37 -8.76
C GLU A 166 -9.25 -22.80 -9.27
N PRO A 167 -8.01 -23.10 -9.72
CA PRO A 167 -7.64 -24.44 -10.17
C PRO A 167 -7.79 -25.52 -9.08
N ALA A 168 -7.49 -25.20 -7.81
CA ALA A 168 -7.63 -26.14 -6.70
C ALA A 168 -9.10 -26.47 -6.36
N ALA A 169 -10.03 -25.59 -6.73
CA ALA A 169 -11.48 -25.77 -6.59
C ALA A 169 -12.10 -26.39 -7.86
N ASN A 170 -11.32 -27.17 -8.62
CA ASN A 170 -11.72 -27.77 -9.90
C ASN A 170 -12.17 -26.73 -10.94
N TRP A 171 -11.44 -25.61 -11.04
CA TRP A 171 -11.69 -24.54 -12.00
C TRP A 171 -13.07 -23.88 -11.86
N GLN A 172 -13.61 -23.87 -10.64
CA GLN A 172 -14.88 -23.20 -10.33
C GLN A 172 -14.66 -21.74 -9.95
N PRO A 173 -15.60 -20.83 -10.30
CA PRO A 173 -15.61 -19.47 -9.79
C PRO A 173 -15.63 -19.47 -8.26
N THR A 174 -14.66 -18.81 -7.65
CA THR A 174 -14.46 -18.77 -6.19
C THR A 174 -14.15 -17.33 -5.76
N ASP A 175 -14.59 -16.96 -4.57
CA ASP A 175 -14.28 -15.65 -3.99
C ASP A 175 -12.81 -15.58 -3.54
N ALA A 176 -12.13 -14.51 -3.93
CA ALA A 176 -10.83 -14.15 -3.35
C ALA A 176 -11.01 -13.59 -1.93
N PRO A 177 -10.01 -13.72 -1.05
CA PRO A 177 -10.04 -13.08 0.27
C PRO A 177 -10.35 -11.59 0.13
N PRO A 178 -11.42 -11.07 0.77
CA PRO A 178 -11.82 -9.68 0.60
C PRO A 178 -10.74 -8.77 1.16
N LEU A 179 -10.45 -7.67 0.47
CA LEU A 179 -9.53 -6.64 0.93
C LEU A 179 -10.34 -5.51 1.58
N LEU A 180 -10.15 -5.25 2.86
CA LEU A 180 -10.74 -4.10 3.57
C LEU A 180 -9.62 -3.37 4.31
N ALA A 181 -9.49 -2.08 4.06
CA ALA A 181 -8.47 -1.23 4.65
C ALA A 181 -9.07 -0.44 5.82
N SER A 182 -8.67 -0.81 7.05
CA SER A 182 -9.26 -0.25 8.28
C SER A 182 -8.99 1.24 8.47
N ASN A 183 -7.84 1.73 7.98
CA ASN A 183 -7.51 3.15 7.94
C ASN A 183 -8.53 3.94 7.09
N TYR A 184 -8.86 3.45 5.89
CA TYR A 184 -9.83 4.11 5.02
C TYR A 184 -11.26 4.01 5.54
N VAL A 185 -11.63 2.90 6.21
CA VAL A 185 -12.92 2.79 6.90
C VAL A 185 -13.04 3.85 8.00
N ALA A 186 -11.98 4.07 8.79
CA ALA A 186 -11.98 5.07 9.84
C ALA A 186 -12.10 6.50 9.28
N GLU A 187 -11.38 6.81 8.19
CA GLU A 187 -11.47 8.09 7.48
C GLU A 187 -12.88 8.35 6.91
N ASP A 188 -13.58 7.29 6.47
CA ASP A 188 -14.92 7.39 5.91
C ASP A 188 -16.03 7.34 6.97
N GLY A 189 -15.71 7.53 8.26
CA GLY A 189 -16.70 7.57 9.33
C GLY A 189 -17.15 6.20 9.84
N GLY A 190 -16.36 5.15 9.62
CA GLY A 190 -16.59 3.80 10.14
C GLY A 190 -17.43 2.89 9.23
N GLU A 191 -17.78 3.34 8.03
CA GLU A 191 -18.61 2.59 7.09
C GLU A 191 -17.76 1.79 6.09
N ALA A 192 -18.07 0.50 5.89
CA ALA A 192 -17.42 -0.32 4.88
C ALA A 192 -18.10 -0.16 3.52
N ILE A 193 -17.40 0.45 2.57
CA ILE A 193 -17.85 0.70 1.20
C ILE A 193 -17.10 -0.23 0.26
N TRP A 194 -17.82 -1.16 -0.36
CA TRP A 194 -17.27 -2.25 -1.15
C TRP A 194 -17.35 -1.99 -2.64
N ARG A 195 -16.29 -2.40 -3.35
CA ARG A 195 -16.25 -2.52 -4.81
C ARG A 195 -16.10 -3.98 -5.20
N ASP A 196 -17.07 -4.50 -5.97
CA ASP A 196 -16.98 -5.85 -6.51
C ASP A 196 -16.28 -5.85 -7.87
N MET A 197 -15.39 -6.82 -8.08
CA MET A 197 -14.61 -7.04 -9.30
C MET A 197 -14.73 -8.51 -9.72
N GLU A 198 -14.52 -8.77 -11.01
CA GLU A 198 -14.55 -10.13 -11.55
C GLU A 198 -13.34 -10.34 -12.47
N PHE A 199 -12.63 -11.45 -12.25
CA PHE A 199 -11.45 -11.82 -13.00
C PHE A 199 -11.62 -13.22 -13.61
N PRO A 200 -12.47 -13.36 -14.64
CA PRO A 200 -12.79 -14.67 -15.23
C PRO A 200 -11.63 -15.29 -16.01
N LEU A 201 -10.56 -14.53 -16.27
CA LEU A 201 -9.35 -14.96 -16.98
C LEU A 201 -8.13 -15.02 -16.05
N THR A 202 -8.31 -14.98 -14.74
CA THR A 202 -7.20 -15.04 -13.77
C THR A 202 -7.39 -16.23 -12.85
N THR A 203 -6.32 -17.00 -12.68
CA THR A 203 -6.33 -18.26 -11.93
C THR A 203 -5.51 -18.22 -10.64
N SER A 204 -4.57 -17.28 -10.53
CA SER A 204 -3.80 -17.09 -9.30
C SER A 204 -4.51 -16.11 -8.36
N VAL A 205 -4.79 -16.56 -7.15
CA VAL A 205 -5.35 -15.72 -6.09
C VAL A 205 -4.42 -14.58 -5.69
N SER A 206 -3.10 -14.80 -5.73
CA SER A 206 -2.09 -13.80 -5.39
C SER A 206 -2.11 -12.67 -6.43
N THR A 207 -2.21 -12.99 -7.72
CA THR A 207 -2.44 -11.99 -8.78
C THR A 207 -3.71 -11.18 -8.56
N VAL A 208 -4.83 -11.83 -8.22
CA VAL A 208 -6.10 -11.14 -7.97
C VAL A 208 -5.98 -10.15 -6.81
N GLN A 209 -5.37 -10.58 -5.69
CA GLN A 209 -5.16 -9.70 -4.54
C GLN A 209 -4.24 -8.50 -4.86
N ARG A 210 -3.22 -8.68 -5.71
CA ARG A 210 -2.39 -7.56 -6.23
C ARG A 210 -3.23 -6.53 -6.96
N ILE A 211 -4.09 -6.98 -7.87
CA ILE A 211 -4.96 -6.10 -8.65
C ILE A 211 -5.96 -5.38 -7.73
N MET A 212 -6.55 -6.09 -6.76
CA MET A 212 -7.46 -5.50 -5.76
C MET A 212 -6.78 -4.39 -4.95
N LYS A 213 -5.54 -4.63 -4.48
CA LYS A 213 -4.75 -3.62 -3.75
C LYS A 213 -4.47 -2.40 -4.62
N ALA A 214 -3.97 -2.61 -5.84
CA ALA A 214 -3.67 -1.53 -6.77
C ALA A 214 -4.93 -0.67 -7.05
N GLU A 215 -6.08 -1.30 -7.29
CA GLU A 215 -7.32 -0.57 -7.56
C GLU A 215 -7.82 0.24 -6.35
N LEU A 216 -7.73 -0.32 -5.14
CA LEU A 216 -8.06 0.38 -3.89
C LEU A 216 -7.18 1.61 -3.66
N GLU A 217 -5.86 1.41 -3.74
CA GLU A 217 -4.89 2.47 -3.51
C GLU A 217 -4.98 3.57 -4.59
N ARG A 218 -5.21 3.21 -5.87
CA ARG A 218 -5.44 4.19 -6.94
C ARG A 218 -6.73 4.99 -6.75
N ASN A 219 -7.79 4.38 -6.21
CA ASN A 219 -9.01 5.12 -5.89
C ASN A 219 -8.80 6.12 -4.75
N ARG A 220 -7.96 5.76 -3.78
CA ARG A 220 -7.63 6.58 -2.60
C ARG A 220 -6.68 7.73 -2.89
N ARG A 221 -6.00 7.72 -4.05
CA ARG A 221 -5.37 8.91 -4.62
C ARG A 221 -6.44 9.80 -5.26
N GLN A 222 -7.04 10.65 -4.43
CA GLN A 222 -8.21 11.44 -4.80
C GLN A 222 -7.89 12.67 -5.65
N ARG A 223 -6.63 13.10 -5.70
CA ARG A 223 -6.24 14.31 -6.42
C ARG A 223 -6.40 14.11 -7.92
N GLU A 224 -7.27 14.92 -8.50
CA GLU A 224 -7.52 15.01 -9.93
C GLU A 224 -7.22 16.43 -10.40
N VAL A 225 -6.57 16.56 -11.55
CA VAL A 225 -6.16 17.83 -12.14
C VAL A 225 -6.78 17.93 -13.52
N ALA A 226 -7.67 18.90 -13.71
CA ALA A 226 -8.08 19.35 -15.02
C ALA A 226 -7.04 20.37 -15.51
N PHE A 227 -6.27 19.97 -16.51
CA PHE A 227 -5.14 20.70 -17.03
C PHE A 227 -5.41 21.13 -18.48
N PRO A 228 -5.84 22.39 -18.72
CA PRO A 228 -5.99 22.93 -20.07
C PRO A 228 -4.61 23.25 -20.65
N ALA A 229 -4.08 22.33 -21.44
CA ALA A 229 -2.78 22.45 -22.05
C ALA A 229 -2.83 23.11 -23.44
N ASN A 230 -1.70 23.68 -23.84
CA ASN A 230 -1.45 24.08 -25.22
C ASN A 230 -1.20 22.84 -26.12
N LEU A 231 -0.89 23.05 -27.40
CA LEU A 231 -0.69 21.95 -28.37
C LEU A 231 0.56 21.10 -28.11
N ALA A 232 1.49 21.50 -27.24
CA ALA A 232 2.64 20.67 -26.87
C ALA A 232 2.21 19.38 -26.16
N ALA A 233 1.05 19.40 -25.48
CA ALA A 233 0.45 18.23 -24.83
C ALA A 233 -0.23 17.26 -25.82
N LEU A 234 -0.33 17.58 -27.11
CA LEU A 234 -0.89 16.68 -28.13
C LEU A 234 -0.12 15.35 -28.20
N ARG A 235 1.15 15.35 -27.80
CA ARG A 235 1.98 14.14 -27.72
C ARG A 235 1.54 13.14 -26.64
N LEU A 236 0.85 13.61 -25.61
CA LEU A 236 0.43 12.78 -24.49
C LEU A 236 -0.82 11.99 -24.83
N ARG A 237 -0.90 10.77 -24.31
CA ARG A 237 -2.03 9.86 -24.50
C ARG A 237 -2.64 9.47 -23.16
N PRO A 238 -3.92 9.05 -23.14
CA PRO A 238 -4.48 8.38 -21.98
C PRO A 238 -3.57 7.24 -21.53
N TRP A 239 -3.52 7.01 -20.22
CA TRP A 239 -2.67 6.04 -19.52
C TRP A 239 -1.16 6.35 -19.47
N GLU A 240 -0.65 7.36 -20.17
CA GLU A 240 0.73 7.81 -20.01
C GLU A 240 0.93 8.56 -18.68
N GLY A 241 2.14 8.45 -18.12
CA GLY A 241 2.55 9.19 -16.94
C GLY A 241 3.01 10.60 -17.29
N ALA A 242 2.76 11.56 -16.42
CA ALA A 242 3.30 12.91 -16.49
C ALA A 242 3.65 13.40 -15.09
N THR A 243 4.71 14.19 -14.97
CA THR A 243 5.00 14.94 -13.74
C THR A 243 4.33 16.30 -13.84
N VAL A 244 3.45 16.65 -12.91
CA VAL A 244 2.84 17.99 -12.83
C VAL A 244 3.73 18.85 -11.94
N ALA A 245 4.36 19.87 -12.53
CA ALA A 245 5.30 20.77 -11.87
C ALA A 245 4.85 22.23 -12.07
N LEU A 246 3.83 22.63 -11.30
CA LEU A 246 3.29 24.01 -11.30
C LEU A 246 3.97 24.85 -10.22
N ASP A 247 4.23 26.13 -10.48
CA ASP A 247 5.05 27.00 -9.63
C ASP A 247 4.58 27.10 -8.17
N ARG A 248 3.27 26.90 -7.92
CA ARG A 248 2.65 27.00 -6.59
C ARG A 248 2.41 25.66 -5.90
N LEU A 249 2.87 24.56 -6.49
CA LEU A 249 2.65 23.20 -5.98
C LEU A 249 3.95 22.40 -6.01
N ALA A 250 4.14 21.57 -4.98
CA ALA A 250 5.22 20.58 -5.02
C ALA A 250 4.99 19.65 -6.21
N PRO A 251 6.00 19.37 -7.06
CA PRO A 251 5.84 18.49 -8.19
C PRO A 251 5.37 17.10 -7.77
N PHE A 252 4.48 16.50 -8.55
CA PHE A 252 3.97 15.17 -8.26
C PHE A 252 3.74 14.34 -9.53
N PRO A 253 3.90 13.01 -9.44
CA PRO A 253 3.55 12.10 -10.52
C PRO A 253 2.03 11.98 -10.68
N ALA A 254 1.58 11.98 -11.93
CA ALA A 254 0.19 11.81 -12.31
C ALA A 254 0.08 10.95 -13.57
N ARG A 255 -1.08 10.35 -13.79
CA ARG A 255 -1.42 9.63 -15.02
C ARG A 255 -2.54 10.33 -15.75
N VAL A 256 -2.44 10.39 -17.07
CA VAL A 256 -3.51 10.89 -17.93
C VAL A 256 -4.69 9.92 -17.89
N THR A 257 -5.80 10.32 -17.29
CA THR A 257 -7.06 9.55 -17.26
C THR A 257 -8.02 10.00 -18.34
N GLY A 258 -7.93 11.26 -18.75
CA GLY A 258 -8.78 11.85 -19.78
C GLY A 258 -7.99 12.71 -20.74
N TRP A 259 -8.40 12.71 -22.00
CA TRP A 259 -7.80 13.48 -23.07
C TRP A 259 -8.89 13.93 -24.03
N SER A 260 -8.92 15.22 -24.38
CA SER A 260 -9.82 15.74 -25.42
C SER A 260 -9.22 16.96 -26.11
N LEU A 261 -9.51 17.12 -27.41
CA LEU A 261 -9.13 18.33 -28.14
C LEU A 261 -10.06 19.48 -27.73
N ALA A 262 -9.48 20.61 -27.36
CA ALA A 262 -10.28 21.77 -26.96
C ALA A 262 -10.81 22.50 -28.21
N PRO A 263 -12.10 22.91 -28.26
CA PRO A 263 -12.69 23.58 -29.43
C PRO A 263 -12.03 24.93 -29.78
N ASP A 264 -11.46 25.57 -28.78
CA ASP A 264 -10.72 26.84 -28.83
C ASP A 264 -9.22 26.66 -29.14
N GLY A 265 -8.79 25.42 -29.42
CA GLY A 265 -7.40 25.05 -29.69
C GLY A 265 -6.66 24.58 -28.43
N GLY A 266 -5.74 23.63 -28.60
CA GLY A 266 -5.03 22.99 -27.48
C GLY A 266 -5.68 21.67 -27.03
N VAL A 267 -5.28 21.18 -25.85
CA VAL A 267 -5.65 19.86 -25.34
C VAL A 267 -6.14 19.99 -23.89
N ASN A 268 -7.33 19.49 -23.62
CA ASN A 268 -7.83 19.35 -22.25
C ASN A 268 -7.40 17.97 -21.72
N LEU A 269 -6.50 17.98 -20.74
CA LEU A 269 -6.07 16.79 -20.03
C LEU A 269 -6.79 16.67 -18.69
N THR A 270 -7.16 15.43 -18.36
CA THR A 270 -7.54 15.05 -17.01
C THR A 270 -6.45 14.14 -16.47
N LEU A 271 -5.84 14.53 -15.36
CA LEU A 271 -4.74 13.80 -14.73
C LEU A 271 -5.19 13.33 -13.35
N ALA A 272 -4.97 12.06 -13.02
CA ALA A 272 -5.10 11.57 -11.65
C ALA A 272 -3.72 11.40 -11.04
N GLU A 273 -3.53 11.84 -9.81
CA GLU A 273 -2.30 11.57 -9.06
C GLU A 273 -2.03 10.06 -8.99
N GLU A 274 -0.77 9.69 -9.21
CA GLU A 274 -0.36 8.30 -9.10
C GLU A 274 1.00 8.19 -8.42
N ASP A 275 1.02 7.53 -7.28
CA ASP A 275 2.25 7.19 -6.57
C ASP A 275 2.77 5.82 -7.06
N PRO A 276 4.06 5.70 -7.44
CA PRO A 276 4.66 4.41 -7.79
C PRO A 276 4.45 3.32 -6.72
N ALA A 277 4.40 3.69 -5.44
CA ALA A 277 4.23 2.77 -4.32
C ALA A 277 2.88 2.04 -4.32
N VAL A 278 1.90 2.52 -5.09
CA VAL A 278 0.60 1.84 -5.28
C VAL A 278 0.79 0.44 -5.91
N TRP A 279 1.84 0.27 -6.70
CA TRP A 279 2.15 -0.99 -7.39
C TRP A 279 3.13 -1.87 -6.61
N ASP A 280 3.62 -1.40 -5.46
CA ASP A 280 4.51 -2.18 -4.60
C ASP A 280 3.73 -3.32 -3.93
N TRP A 281 4.35 -4.49 -3.91
CA TRP A 281 3.78 -5.69 -3.34
C TRP A 281 4.76 -6.33 -2.36
N ASN A 282 4.35 -6.40 -1.09
CA ASN A 282 5.04 -7.16 -0.06
C ASN A 282 4.22 -8.41 0.28
N PRO A 283 4.62 -9.61 -0.20
CA PRO A 283 3.85 -10.83 0.00
C PRO A 283 3.67 -11.22 1.47
N ALA A 284 4.56 -10.78 2.37
CA ALA A 284 4.46 -11.10 3.78
C ALA A 284 3.38 -10.29 4.52
N VAL A 285 3.01 -9.12 3.99
CA VAL A 285 2.09 -8.16 4.64
C VAL A 285 0.79 -8.02 3.85
N ASP A 286 0.88 -7.99 2.53
CA ASP A 286 -0.25 -7.70 1.64
C ASP A 286 -1.07 -8.93 1.29
N GLU A 287 -0.45 -10.11 1.20
CA GLU A 287 -1.11 -11.33 0.74
C GLU A 287 -1.84 -12.09 1.86
N ARG A 288 -3.15 -12.26 1.67
CA ARG A 288 -4.05 -12.96 2.59
C ARG A 288 -4.17 -14.42 2.18
N ALA A 289 -4.26 -15.34 3.15
CA ALA A 289 -4.44 -16.75 2.82
C ALA A 289 -5.87 -17.00 2.33
N THR A 290 -6.05 -17.97 1.43
CA THR A 290 -7.36 -18.43 0.99
C THR A 290 -8.13 -19.03 2.17
N GLY A 291 -9.41 -18.65 2.34
CA GLY A 291 -10.24 -19.10 3.46
C GLY A 291 -10.12 -18.26 4.75
N GLU A 292 -9.20 -17.30 4.82
CA GLU A 292 -9.22 -16.28 5.88
C GLU A 292 -10.35 -15.27 5.59
N SER A 293 -11.49 -15.45 6.25
CA SER A 293 -12.46 -14.37 6.46
C SER A 293 -11.79 -13.25 7.27
N PRO A 294 -12.13 -11.96 7.04
CA PRO A 294 -11.30 -10.84 7.46
C PRO A 294 -10.92 -10.94 8.94
N SER A 295 -9.62 -11.00 9.23
CA SER A 295 -9.16 -10.51 10.52
C SER A 295 -9.31 -9.00 10.46
N VAL A 296 -10.36 -8.51 11.13
CA VAL A 296 -10.39 -7.12 11.53
C VAL A 296 -9.25 -6.97 12.53
N VAL A 297 -8.08 -6.55 12.08
CA VAL A 297 -7.15 -5.89 12.99
C VAL A 297 -7.74 -4.49 13.22
N LEU A 298 -8.77 -4.45 14.06
CA LEU A 298 -9.05 -3.28 14.85
C LEU A 298 -7.78 -3.04 15.67
N PRO A 299 -7.32 -1.79 15.83
CA PRO A 299 -6.64 -1.44 17.06
C PRO A 299 -7.57 -1.91 18.19
N ASN A 300 -7.23 -3.04 18.82
CA ASN A 300 -8.11 -3.67 19.78
C ASN A 300 -8.36 -2.64 20.89
N PRO A 301 -9.60 -2.20 21.17
CA PRO A 301 -9.86 -1.28 22.26
C PRO A 301 -9.44 -1.88 23.61
N GLY A 302 -9.26 -3.20 23.69
CA GLY A 302 -8.68 -3.95 24.81
C GLY A 302 -7.14 -3.96 24.90
N ARG A 303 -6.41 -3.39 23.94
CA ARG A 303 -4.93 -3.44 23.90
C ARG A 303 -4.34 -2.09 23.49
N ILE A 304 -3.73 -1.41 24.45
CA ILE A 304 -2.96 -0.17 24.22
C ILE A 304 -1.47 -0.46 24.37
N ALA A 305 -0.62 0.26 23.62
CA ALA A 305 0.83 0.09 23.68
C ALA A 305 1.41 0.69 24.98
N THR A 306 2.50 0.12 25.46
CA THR A 306 3.29 0.66 26.58
C THR A 306 4.13 1.84 26.09
N PRO A 307 4.33 2.91 26.89
CA PRO A 307 5.25 4.00 26.55
C PRO A 307 6.64 3.48 26.17
N ALA A 308 7.20 4.00 25.06
CA ALA A 308 8.47 3.52 24.50
C ALA A 308 9.67 3.81 25.42
N SER A 309 9.63 4.90 26.18
CA SER A 309 10.68 5.29 27.12
C SER A 309 10.10 6.07 28.31
N ILE A 310 10.82 6.00 29.43
CA ILE A 310 10.67 6.87 30.60
C ILE A 310 12.05 7.47 30.86
N ALA A 311 12.09 8.79 31.08
CA ALA A 311 13.28 9.52 31.50
C ALA A 311 13.06 10.10 32.90
N VAL A 312 14.05 9.96 33.76
CA VAL A 312 14.04 10.49 35.12
C VAL A 312 15.12 11.56 35.20
N GLY A 313 14.70 12.82 35.35
CA GLY A 313 15.59 13.96 35.56
C GLY A 313 15.71 14.30 37.04
N THR A 314 16.94 14.49 37.52
CA THR A 314 17.18 15.16 38.79
C THR A 314 17.12 16.67 38.57
N PRO A 315 16.45 17.45 39.45
CA PRO A 315 16.47 18.90 39.32
C PRO A 315 17.90 19.41 39.54
N THR A 316 18.38 20.20 38.59
CA THR A 316 19.61 21.00 38.71
C THR A 316 19.31 22.25 39.53
N GLY A 317 19.25 22.12 40.85
CA GLY A 317 19.04 23.25 41.77
C GLY A 317 19.04 22.82 43.23
N THR A 318 19.54 23.68 44.12
CA THR A 318 19.83 23.43 45.56
C THR A 318 18.60 23.25 46.46
N SER A 319 17.47 22.75 45.94
CA SER A 319 16.28 22.41 46.72
C SER A 319 15.76 21.04 46.32
N PHE A 320 16.09 20.03 47.12
CA PHE A 320 15.64 18.64 46.99
C PHE A 320 14.16 18.48 47.38
N ALA A 321 13.24 18.97 46.54
CA ALA A 321 11.81 18.90 46.84
C ALA A 321 11.00 18.00 45.89
N ALA A 322 11.48 17.69 44.68
CA ALA A 322 10.76 16.83 43.73
C ALA A 322 11.67 16.19 42.67
N LEU A 323 11.33 15.01 42.17
CA LEU A 323 11.96 14.42 40.97
C LEU A 323 11.07 14.66 39.74
N ALA A 324 11.69 14.96 38.60
CA ALA A 324 10.99 15.13 37.33
C ALA A 324 11.02 13.81 36.54
N VAL A 325 9.87 13.32 36.12
CA VAL A 325 9.74 12.11 35.30
C VAL A 325 8.98 12.46 34.03
N SER A 326 9.47 12.02 32.87
CA SER A 326 8.80 12.16 31.58
C SER A 326 8.76 10.84 30.82
N TRP A 327 7.80 10.69 29.91
CA TRP A 327 7.63 9.48 29.12
C TRP A 327 7.20 9.77 27.68
N ALA A 328 7.52 8.83 26.78
CA ALA A 328 7.14 8.93 25.38
C ALA A 328 5.61 8.83 25.22
N ALA A 329 5.03 9.75 24.43
CA ALA A 329 3.63 9.69 24.05
C ALA A 329 3.34 8.43 23.23
N VAL A 330 2.17 7.83 23.47
CA VAL A 330 1.68 6.64 22.77
C VAL A 330 0.76 7.13 21.66
N ALA A 331 1.15 6.90 20.41
CA ALA A 331 0.35 7.25 19.24
C ALA A 331 -0.86 6.31 19.10
N SER A 332 -1.92 6.57 19.86
CA SER A 332 -3.18 5.83 19.80
C SER A 332 -4.38 6.76 19.94
N ALA A 333 -5.33 6.67 19.01
CA ALA A 333 -6.61 7.39 19.08
C ALA A 333 -7.47 6.96 20.29
N HIS A 334 -7.17 5.82 20.90
CA HIS A 334 -7.88 5.29 22.07
C HIS A 334 -7.26 5.70 23.40
N LEU A 335 -6.11 6.39 23.42
CA LEU A 335 -5.46 6.86 24.65
C LEU A 335 -6.41 7.81 25.41
N ALA A 336 -6.66 7.51 26.67
CA ALA A 336 -7.40 8.38 27.59
C ALA A 336 -6.43 9.17 28.47
N ASN A 337 -5.54 8.45 29.16
CA ASN A 337 -4.62 9.00 30.13
C ASN A 337 -3.44 8.03 30.40
N TYR A 338 -2.51 8.46 31.24
CA TYR A 338 -1.43 7.64 31.77
C TYR A 338 -1.63 7.43 33.27
N GLU A 339 -1.28 6.23 33.73
CA GLU A 339 -1.11 5.94 35.14
C GLU A 339 0.37 5.91 35.46
N VAL A 340 0.75 6.62 36.52
CA VAL A 340 2.12 6.76 36.98
C VAL A 340 2.19 6.21 38.39
N GLU A 341 3.19 5.39 38.66
CA GLU A 341 3.48 4.89 40.01
C GLU A 341 4.96 5.06 40.33
N PHE A 342 5.25 5.20 41.61
CA PHE A 342 6.62 5.23 42.12
C PHE A 342 6.77 4.22 43.26
N MET A 343 8.00 3.73 43.46
CA MET A 343 8.35 2.85 44.56
C MET A 343 9.21 3.61 45.57
N PRO A 344 8.72 3.90 46.78
CA PRO A 344 9.53 4.54 47.83
C PRO A 344 10.65 3.62 48.33
N ALA A 345 11.80 4.17 48.74
CA ALA A 345 12.87 3.40 49.38
C ALA A 345 12.42 2.75 50.71
N SER A 346 11.46 3.36 51.39
CA SER A 346 10.95 2.90 52.68
C SER A 346 10.00 1.69 52.59
N VAL A 347 9.41 1.43 51.42
CA VAL A 347 8.41 0.36 51.24
C VAL A 347 8.59 -0.26 49.87
N ALA A 348 8.78 -1.59 49.82
CA ALA A 348 8.86 -2.36 48.58
C ALA A 348 7.48 -2.56 47.90
N ALA A 349 6.70 -1.47 47.78
CA ALA A 349 5.37 -1.47 47.16
C ALA A 349 5.19 -0.23 46.28
N TRP A 350 4.54 -0.42 45.14
CA TRP A 350 4.23 0.65 44.20
C TRP A 350 3.08 1.53 44.71
N GLN A 351 3.23 2.84 44.58
CA GLN A 351 2.24 3.84 44.98
C GLN A 351 1.81 4.70 43.79
N GLY A 352 0.49 4.86 43.63
CA GLY A 352 -0.15 5.69 42.60
C GLY A 352 0.18 7.16 42.72
N TYR A 353 0.48 7.79 41.58
CA TYR A 353 0.65 9.24 41.45
C TYR A 353 -0.28 9.80 40.37
N GLY A 354 -1.08 10.81 40.74
CA GLY A 354 -1.97 11.48 39.81
C GLY A 354 -1.19 12.42 38.87
N ALA A 355 -0.99 12.02 37.62
CA ALA A 355 -0.59 12.92 36.55
C ALA A 355 -1.82 13.60 35.93
N GLY A 356 -1.67 14.81 35.38
CA GLY A 356 -2.75 15.46 34.62
C GLY A 356 -3.19 14.62 33.41
N GLN A 357 -4.45 14.75 32.98
CA GLN A 357 -4.93 14.04 31.78
C GLN A 357 -4.07 14.40 30.57
N GLY A 358 -3.59 13.37 29.85
CA GLY A 358 -2.73 13.55 28.68
C GLY A 358 -1.30 14.04 28.98
N ALA A 359 -0.91 14.17 30.25
CA ALA A 359 0.44 14.59 30.59
C ALA A 359 1.48 13.57 30.10
N THR A 360 2.61 14.06 29.63
CA THR A 360 3.81 13.27 29.27
C THR A 360 4.95 13.49 30.28
N ALA A 361 4.68 14.21 31.37
CA ALA A 361 5.60 14.45 32.46
C ALA A 361 4.87 14.69 33.79
N ALA A 362 5.55 14.40 34.90
CA ALA A 362 5.10 14.65 36.26
C ALA A 362 6.28 15.05 37.15
N SER A 363 6.02 15.93 38.13
CA SER A 363 6.97 16.24 39.22
C SER A 363 6.44 15.62 40.50
N ILE A 364 7.21 14.73 41.12
CA ILE A 364 6.77 13.95 42.29
C ILE A 364 7.50 14.46 43.53
N PRO A 365 6.78 15.00 44.55
CA PRO A 365 7.38 15.47 45.81
C PRO A 365 8.07 14.32 46.56
N THR A 366 9.27 14.56 47.11
CA THR A 366 10.18 13.49 47.54
C THR A 366 9.79 12.77 48.83
N ALA A 367 9.55 11.47 48.72
CA ALA A 367 10.03 10.41 49.63
C ALA A 367 10.88 9.46 48.75
N GLU A 368 12.22 9.47 48.91
CA GLU A 368 13.23 8.84 48.03
C GLU A 368 12.72 7.66 47.18
N PRO A 369 12.20 7.89 45.96
CA PRO A 369 11.74 6.78 45.14
C PRO A 369 12.96 6.07 44.54
N THR A 370 12.93 4.75 44.51
CA THR A 370 13.98 3.91 43.89
C THR A 370 13.67 3.61 42.42
N ALA A 371 12.38 3.63 42.04
CA ALA A 371 11.92 3.36 40.69
C ALA A 371 10.60 4.08 40.37
N PHE A 372 10.37 4.29 39.08
CA PHE A 372 9.12 4.78 38.50
C PHE A 372 8.58 3.79 37.48
N ARG A 373 7.26 3.73 37.36
CA ARG A 373 6.61 3.02 36.26
C ARG A 373 5.43 3.78 35.69
N VAL A 374 5.24 3.65 34.39
CA VAL A 374 4.15 4.31 33.64
C VAL A 374 3.48 3.30 32.72
N ARG A 375 2.14 3.33 32.68
CA ARG A 375 1.34 2.60 31.68
C ARG A 375 0.28 3.51 31.07
N ALA A 376 -0.14 3.17 29.86
CA ALA A 376 -1.19 3.87 29.15
C ALA A 376 -2.54 3.22 29.44
N VAL A 377 -3.59 4.05 29.55
CA VAL A 377 -4.97 3.62 29.76
C VAL A 377 -5.81 4.09 28.58
N ALA A 378 -6.58 3.17 28.01
CA ALA A 378 -7.50 3.45 26.91
C ALA A 378 -8.86 3.93 27.43
N ARG A 379 -9.63 4.66 26.60
CA ARG A 379 -11.01 5.11 26.94
C ARG A 379 -11.99 3.97 27.22
N SER A 380 -11.66 2.77 26.75
CA SER A 380 -12.38 1.51 27.03
C SER A 380 -12.12 0.94 28.44
N GLY A 381 -11.13 1.46 29.17
CA GLY A 381 -10.64 0.90 30.43
C GLY A 381 -9.49 -0.12 30.28
N ALA A 382 -9.03 -0.40 29.05
CA ALA A 382 -7.90 -1.30 28.84
C ALA A 382 -6.56 -0.64 29.20
N VAL A 383 -5.65 -1.41 29.80
CA VAL A 383 -4.34 -0.94 30.26
C VAL A 383 -3.21 -1.62 29.49
N SER A 384 -2.12 -0.89 29.22
CA SER A 384 -0.89 -1.49 28.70
C SER A 384 -0.05 -2.14 29.80
N GLY A 385 1.01 -2.85 29.40
CA GLY A 385 2.04 -3.28 30.34
C GLY A 385 2.78 -2.07 30.93
N TRP A 386 3.38 -2.26 32.09
CA TRP A 386 4.18 -1.22 32.74
C TRP A 386 5.53 -1.04 32.03
N ARG A 387 5.91 0.21 31.77
CA ARG A 387 7.30 0.57 31.54
C ARG A 387 7.89 1.01 32.86
N GLU A 388 9.08 0.53 33.19
CA GLU A 388 9.78 0.89 34.42
C GLU A 388 11.09 1.60 34.11
N ALA A 389 11.49 2.52 35.01
CA ALA A 389 12.78 3.18 35.01
C ALA A 389 13.26 3.34 36.45
N LEU A 390 14.53 3.02 36.71
CA LEU A 390 15.16 3.24 37.99
C LEU A 390 15.52 4.72 38.16
N VAL A 391 15.52 5.19 39.40
CA VAL A 391 16.10 6.50 39.71
C VAL A 391 17.62 6.42 39.57
N PRO A 392 18.26 7.29 38.77
CA PRO A 392 19.70 7.32 38.68
C PRO A 392 20.34 7.49 40.05
N ALA A 393 21.42 6.75 40.34
CA ALA A 393 22.15 6.89 41.60
C ALA A 393 22.60 8.34 41.79
N THR A 394 22.51 8.83 43.03
CA THR A 394 23.02 10.14 43.39
C THR A 394 24.51 10.22 43.08
N VAL A 395 24.87 11.17 42.22
CA VAL A 395 26.27 11.51 41.99
C VAL A 395 26.73 12.25 43.25
N SER A 396 27.49 11.58 44.11
CA SER A 396 28.09 12.24 45.28
C SER A 396 29.06 13.31 44.78
N ALA A 397 29.02 14.50 45.37
CA ALA A 397 29.94 15.58 45.01
C ALA A 397 31.39 15.10 45.13
N PRO A 398 32.29 15.43 44.18
CA PRO A 398 33.68 15.01 44.26
C PRO A 398 34.32 15.50 45.55
N THR A 399 34.89 14.57 46.31
CA THR A 399 35.73 14.92 47.46
C THR A 399 37.16 15.04 46.99
N ALA A 400 37.79 16.17 47.28
CA ALA A 400 39.19 16.42 46.98
C ALA A 400 40.02 16.23 48.25
N THR A 401 40.96 15.28 48.22
CA THR A 401 41.88 15.05 49.34
C THR A 401 43.29 15.39 48.88
N GLY A 402 43.99 16.26 49.62
CA GLY A 402 45.39 16.56 49.38
C GLY A 402 46.27 15.34 49.66
N ILE A 403 47.14 14.99 48.73
CA ILE A 403 48.17 13.95 48.88
C ILE A 403 49.54 14.58 48.64
N ALA A 404 50.61 13.93 49.10
CA ALA A 404 51.97 14.42 48.83
C ALA A 404 52.20 14.48 47.30
N GLY A 405 52.36 15.69 46.76
CA GLY A 405 52.55 15.95 45.33
C GLY A 405 51.28 16.13 44.49
N GLY A 406 50.07 16.19 45.07
CA GLY A 406 48.87 16.43 44.27
C GLY A 406 47.54 16.40 45.04
N VAL A 407 46.44 16.33 44.28
CA VAL A 407 45.07 16.21 44.81
C VAL A 407 44.43 14.95 44.25
N ARG A 408 43.90 14.10 45.12
CA ARG A 408 43.10 12.94 44.74
C ARG A 408 41.63 13.32 44.78
N LEU A 409 40.95 13.18 43.66
CA LEU A 409 39.49 13.31 43.57
C LEU A 409 38.87 11.91 43.77
N SER A 410 37.91 11.81 44.68
CA SER A 410 37.15 10.58 44.95
C SER A 410 35.64 10.83 44.85
N GLY A 411 34.93 9.92 44.19
CA GLY A 411 33.48 9.92 44.05
C GLY A 411 33.00 8.91 43.01
N SER A 412 31.70 8.65 42.98
CA SER A 412 31.03 7.79 42.00
C SER A 412 30.43 8.66 40.90
N PHE A 413 30.98 8.59 39.68
CA PHE A 413 30.50 9.34 38.52
C PHE A 413 30.22 8.38 37.36
N PRO A 414 29.25 8.68 36.48
CA PRO A 414 29.12 7.98 35.20
C PRO A 414 30.42 8.10 34.40
N ALA A 415 30.83 7.03 33.72
CA ALA A 415 31.88 7.12 32.71
C ALA A 415 31.47 8.21 31.70
N ASP A 416 32.37 9.14 31.39
CA ASP A 416 32.21 10.32 30.50
C ASP A 416 31.68 11.63 31.12
N ALA A 417 31.35 11.67 32.42
CA ALA A 417 30.80 12.87 33.07
C ALA A 417 31.86 13.84 33.65
N VAL A 418 33.14 13.47 33.70
CA VAL A 418 34.18 14.24 34.42
C VAL A 418 35.15 14.90 33.43
N ARG A 419 35.11 16.24 33.35
CA ARG A 419 36.14 17.05 32.67
C ARG A 419 36.97 17.77 33.72
N LEU A 420 38.28 17.54 33.72
CA LEU A 420 39.22 18.13 34.66
C LEU A 420 39.77 19.42 34.05
N GLN A 421 39.36 20.57 34.58
CA GLN A 421 39.82 21.89 34.12
C GLN A 421 40.85 22.40 35.13
N ILE A 422 42.12 22.46 34.72
CA ILE A 422 43.24 22.94 35.53
C ILE A 422 43.44 24.42 35.19
N PHE A 423 43.43 25.29 36.20
CA PHE A 423 43.76 26.72 36.06
C PHE A 423 45.24 26.97 36.34
#